data_AF-A0A840PZK6-F1
#
_entry.id   AF-A0A840PZK6-F1
#
_cell.length_a   1.000
_cell.length_b   1.000
_cell.length_c   1.000
_cell.angle_alpha   90.00
_cell.angle_beta   90.00
_cell.angle_gamma   90.00
#
_symmetry.space_group_name_H-M   'P 1'
#
loop_
_entity.id
_entity.type
_entity.pdbx_description
1 polymer ?
#
loop_
_entity_poly.entity_id
_entity_poly.type
_entity_poly.pdbx_seq_one_letter_code
_entity_poly.pdbx_strand_id
1 'polypeptide(L)' 'MGKALFPIKAAKTQPAEQLEVRKLRGWKPHMARRPGETVADWRARLAWSCYACGKRFEHGQRQELNDHEDTHGAR' A
#
# COMPACT_ATOMS: atom_id res chain seq x y z
N MET A 1 -13.55 -24.01 -41.86
CA MET A 1 -13.10 -22.72 -41.27
C MET A 1 -13.81 -22.57 -39.92
N GLY A 2 -13.11 -22.61 -38.80
CA GLY A 2 -13.75 -22.51 -37.47
C GLY A 2 -12.83 -21.81 -36.48
N LYS A 3 -12.99 -20.49 -36.32
CA LYS A 3 -12.31 -19.71 -35.28
C LYS A 3 -13.20 -19.70 -34.05
N ALA A 4 -12.75 -20.40 -33.01
CA ALA A 4 -13.41 -20.49 -31.72
C ALA A 4 -13.61 -19.10 -31.07
N LEU A 5 -14.82 -18.85 -30.57
CA LEU A 5 -15.09 -17.79 -29.61
C LEU A 5 -14.43 -18.17 -28.27
N PHE A 6 -13.43 -17.40 -27.85
CA PHE A 6 -12.85 -17.53 -26.52
C PHE A 6 -13.78 -16.86 -25.49
N PRO A 7 -14.19 -17.53 -24.40
CA PRO A 7 -14.93 -16.86 -23.35
C PRO A 7 -14.01 -15.90 -22.59
N ILE A 8 -14.36 -14.62 -22.60
CA ILE A 8 -13.74 -13.58 -21.78
C ILE A 8 -14.04 -13.95 -20.33
N LYS A 9 -13.01 -14.38 -19.59
CA LYS A 9 -13.14 -14.74 -18.17
C LYS A 9 -13.69 -13.53 -17.40
N ALA A 10 -14.86 -13.72 -16.80
CA ALA A 10 -15.46 -12.76 -15.88
C ALA A 10 -14.43 -12.39 -14.80
N ALA A 11 -14.12 -11.10 -14.68
CA ALA A 11 -13.32 -10.56 -13.60
C ALA A 11 -14.06 -10.86 -12.29
N LYS A 12 -13.53 -11.80 -11.51
CA LYS A 12 -14.07 -12.12 -10.18
C LYS A 12 -13.95 -10.88 -9.31
N THR A 13 -15.07 -10.20 -9.05
CA THR A 13 -15.23 -9.25 -7.96
C THR A 13 -14.92 -9.99 -6.67
N GLN A 14 -13.70 -9.82 -6.17
CA GLN A 14 -13.32 -10.37 -4.87
C GLN A 14 -14.05 -9.54 -3.80
N PRO A 15 -14.82 -10.18 -2.89
CA PRO A 15 -15.44 -9.46 -1.78
C PRO A 15 -14.34 -8.80 -0.94
N ALA A 16 -14.55 -7.54 -0.58
CA ALA A 16 -13.58 -6.68 0.10
C ALA A 16 -12.94 -7.33 1.36
N GLU A 17 -13.64 -8.28 1.98
CA GLU A 17 -13.22 -9.06 3.15
C GLU A 17 -12.03 -10.02 2.87
N GLN A 18 -11.92 -10.60 1.68
CA GLN A 18 -10.78 -11.48 1.33
C GLN A 18 -9.49 -10.68 1.07
N LEU A 19 -9.62 -9.41 0.65
CA LEU A 19 -8.49 -8.49 0.55
C LEU A 19 -8.00 -8.05 1.95
N GLU A 20 -8.82 -8.14 3.00
CA GLU A 20 -8.44 -7.82 4.38
C GLU A 20 -7.50 -8.88 4.97
N VAL A 21 -7.74 -10.17 4.71
CA VAL A 21 -6.98 -11.28 5.34
C VAL A 21 -5.58 -11.46 4.75
N ARG A 22 -5.36 -11.15 3.46
CA ARG A 22 -4.01 -11.19 2.83
C ARG A 22 -3.06 -10.07 3.27
N LYS A 23 -3.51 -9.11 4.10
CA LYS A 23 -2.71 -7.94 4.53
C LYS A 23 -1.64 -8.24 5.60
N LEU A 24 -1.59 -9.43 6.18
CA LEU A 24 -0.90 -9.64 7.46
C LEU A 24 0.59 -10.05 7.40
N ARG A 25 1.35 -9.58 6.41
CA ARG A 25 2.84 -9.58 6.50
C ARG A 25 3.54 -8.25 6.26
N GLY A 26 2.80 -7.17 6.00
CA GLY A 26 3.37 -5.83 5.82
C GLY A 26 2.44 -4.68 6.21
N TRP A 27 1.17 -4.96 6.49
CA TRP A 27 0.23 -3.94 6.92
C TRP A 27 0.47 -3.55 8.38
N LYS A 28 0.64 -2.25 8.63
CA LYS A 28 0.85 -1.67 9.96
C LYS A 28 -0.22 -0.63 10.27
N PRO A 29 -0.52 -0.36 11.55
CA PRO A 29 -1.56 0.60 11.95
C PRO A 29 -1.42 1.98 11.32
N HIS A 30 -0.19 2.47 11.10
CA HIS A 30 0.03 3.77 10.47
C HIS A 30 -0.45 3.83 9.01
N MET A 31 -0.57 2.69 8.33
CA MET A 31 -1.07 2.57 6.95
C MET A 31 -2.60 2.63 6.88
N ALA A 32 -3.31 2.54 8.02
CA ALA A 32 -4.75 2.71 8.06
C ALA A 32 -5.12 4.13 7.59
N ARG A 33 -6.15 4.22 6.73
CA ARG A 33 -6.77 5.50 6.36
C ARG A 33 -7.61 6.00 7.52
N ARG A 34 -7.51 7.28 7.84
CA ARG A 34 -8.28 7.88 8.93
C ARG A 34 -9.72 8.16 8.51
N PRO A 35 -10.69 8.19 9.43
CA PRO A 35 -12.05 8.62 9.13
C PRO A 35 -12.03 10.06 8.59
N GLY A 36 -12.71 10.31 7.47
CA GLY A 36 -12.75 11.63 6.81
C GLY A 36 -11.50 12.00 6.00
N GLU A 37 -10.45 11.17 5.97
CA GLU A 37 -9.25 11.39 5.14
C GLU A 37 -9.53 10.97 3.69
N THR A 38 -9.22 11.84 2.72
CA THR A 38 -9.33 11.46 1.30
C THR A 38 -8.24 10.45 0.93
N VAL A 39 -8.41 9.75 -0.19
CA VAL A 39 -7.36 8.85 -0.71
C VAL A 39 -6.08 9.61 -1.04
N ALA A 40 -6.19 10.87 -1.48
CA ALA A 40 -5.05 11.73 -1.78
C ALA A 40 -4.27 12.08 -0.51
N ASP A 41 -4.95 12.52 0.54
CA ASP A 41 -4.33 12.86 1.83
C ASP A 41 -3.64 11.65 2.46
N TRP A 42 -4.31 10.50 2.42
CA TRP A 42 -3.76 9.24 2.88
C TRP A 42 -2.45 8.89 2.17
N ARG A 43 -2.43 8.98 0.83
CA ARG A 43 -1.23 8.74 0.03
C ARG A 43 -0.13 9.76 0.31
N ALA A 44 -0.47 11.04 0.42
CA ALA A 44 0.49 12.10 0.72
C ALA A 44 1.15 11.87 2.08
N ARG A 45 0.37 11.49 3.10
CA ARG A 45 0.89 11.15 4.43
C ARG A 45 1.80 9.92 4.40
N LEU A 46 1.39 8.85 3.72
CA LEU A 46 2.20 7.64 3.62
C LEU A 46 3.45 7.82 2.76
N ALA A 47 3.43 8.76 1.81
CA ALA A 47 4.61 9.10 1.03
C ALA A 47 5.76 9.63 1.88
N TRP A 48 5.49 10.11 3.10
CA TRP A 48 6.48 10.61 4.05
C TRP A 48 6.51 9.78 5.34
N SER A 49 6.11 8.51 5.27
CA SER A 49 6.13 7.59 6.41
C SER A 49 6.91 6.33 6.06
N CYS A 50 7.77 5.88 6.97
CA CYS A 50 8.51 4.64 6.82
C CYS A 50 7.57 3.44 6.89
N TYR A 51 7.58 2.59 5.86
CA TYR A 51 6.71 1.40 5.83
C TYR A 51 7.14 0.34 6.85
N ALA A 52 8.41 0.32 7.25
CA ALA A 52 8.96 -0.66 8.19
C ALA A 52 8.61 -0.36 9.65
N CYS A 53 8.53 0.92 10.07
CA CYS A 53 8.29 1.26 11.48
C CYS A 53 7.19 2.31 11.71
N GLY A 54 6.73 2.99 10.66
CA GLY A 54 5.71 4.05 10.74
C GLY A 54 6.23 5.42 11.17
N LYS A 55 7.54 5.61 11.30
CA LYS A 55 8.14 6.92 11.57
C LYS A 55 7.77 7.90 10.45
N ARG A 56 7.33 9.09 10.82
CA ARG A 56 6.94 10.16 9.89
C ARG A 56 8.10 11.13 9.70
N PHE A 57 8.19 11.66 8.50
CA PHE A 57 9.16 12.65 8.06
C PHE A 57 8.41 13.88 7.54
N GLU A 58 9.08 15.02 7.54
CA GLU A 58 8.50 16.24 7.00
C GLU A 58 8.48 16.21 5.46
N HIS A 59 7.61 17.02 4.88
CA HIS A 59 7.52 17.15 3.44
C HIS A 59 8.84 17.72 2.90
N GLY A 60 9.45 17.03 1.94
CA GLY A 60 10.75 17.40 1.37
C GLY A 60 11.94 16.65 1.98
N GLN A 61 11.77 15.98 3.12
CA GLN A 61 12.83 15.15 3.74
C GLN A 61 12.91 13.75 3.11
N ARG A 62 12.95 13.69 1.77
CA ARG A 62 12.94 12.41 1.04
C ARG A 62 14.21 11.62 1.33
N GLN A 63 15.35 12.31 1.39
CA GLN A 63 16.64 11.68 1.67
C GLN A 63 16.66 11.04 3.06
N GLU A 64 16.21 11.76 4.10
CA GLU A 64 16.19 11.24 5.47
C GLU A 64 15.24 10.04 5.65
N LEU A 65 14.11 10.04 4.93
CA LEU A 65 13.23 8.87 4.89
C LEU A 65 13.93 7.68 4.23
N ASN A 66 14.60 7.88 3.10
CA ASN A 66 15.31 6.80 2.41
C ASN A 66 16.46 6.24 3.27
N ASP A 67 17.29 7.12 3.86
CA ASP A 67 18.39 6.73 4.74
C ASP A 67 17.86 5.95 5.95
N HIS A 68 16.71 6.38 6.49
CA HIS A 68 16.06 5.66 7.57
C HIS A 68 15.53 4.29 7.12
N GLU A 69 14.93 4.18 5.94
CA GLU A 69 14.44 2.90 5.41
C GLU A 69 15.58 1.91 5.18
N ASP A 70 16.75 2.38 4.77
CA ASP A 70 17.98 1.58 4.61
C ASP A 70 18.44 0.95 5.93
N THR A 71 18.26 1.63 7.07
CA THR A 71 18.59 1.06 8.39
C THR A 71 17.81 -0.20 8.75
N HIS A 72 16.64 -0.43 8.12
CA HIS A 72 15.88 -1.68 8.30
C HIS A 72 16.39 -2.82 7.41
N GLY A 73 17.09 -2.49 6.32
CA GLY A 73 17.66 -3.44 5.35
C GLY A 73 19.08 -3.87 5.67
N ALA A 74 19.77 -3.18 6.58
CA ALA A 74 21.09 -3.56 7.07
C ALA A 74 21.00 -4.84 7.92
N ARG A 75 21.15 -6.00 7.26
CA ARG A 75 21.26 -7.31 7.90
C ARG A 75 22.34 -8.15 7.23
#